data_AF-A0A2D5ZGN8-F1
#
_entry.id   AF-A0A2D5ZGN8-F1
#
_cell.length_a   1.000
_cell.length_b   1.000
_cell.length_c   1.000
_cell.angle_alpha   90.00
_cell.angle_beta   90.00
_cell.angle_gamma   90.00
#
_symmetry.space_group_name_H-M   'P 1'
#
loop_
_entity.id
_entity.type
_entity.pdbx_description
1 polymer ?
#
loop_
_entity_poly.entity_id
_entity_poly.type
_entity_poly.pdbx_seq_one_letter_code
_entity_poly.pdbx_strand_id
1 'polypeptide(L)'
;MELTVQGEAIHVKLSEEEMNFNPDDESVPIPLVDSVREQASALANEVDGVQPDRLVIDVADVPIVKEPGIATLLLLHTNPSLVIELKNISDATRDKLSTMKFLGNFFFDHAVEEAAREEA
;
A
#
# COMPACT_ATOMS: atom_id res chain seq x y z
N MET A 1 -1.48 -9.53 -8.63
CA MET A 1 -2.17 -8.82 -7.55
C MET A 1 -3.02 -9.79 -6.73
N GLU A 2 -2.97 -9.68 -5.40
CA GLU A 2 -3.90 -10.35 -4.48
C GLU A 2 -4.49 -9.31 -3.54
N LEU A 3 -5.81 -9.37 -3.31
CA LEU A 3 -6.51 -8.48 -2.40
C LEU A 3 -7.36 -9.32 -1.44
N THR A 4 -7.18 -9.10 -0.15
CA THR A 4 -7.94 -9.76 0.92
C THR A 4 -8.43 -8.73 1.94
N VAL A 5 -9.52 -9.04 2.63
CA VAL A 5 -10.06 -8.19 3.70
C VAL A 5 -9.91 -8.94 5.02
N GLN A 6 -9.29 -8.31 6.01
CA GLN A 6 -9.03 -8.91 7.32
C GLN A 6 -9.40 -7.92 8.42
N GLY A 7 -10.52 -8.19 9.10
CA GLY A 7 -11.05 -7.26 10.11
C GLY A 7 -11.41 -5.91 9.47
N GLU A 8 -10.79 -4.83 9.97
CA GLU A 8 -11.01 -3.46 9.51
C GLU A 8 -9.98 -3.00 8.45
N ALA A 9 -9.07 -3.90 8.04
CA ALA A 9 -8.01 -3.61 7.10
C ALA A 9 -8.21 -4.30 5.75
N ILE A 10 -7.92 -3.55 4.68
CA ILE A 10 -7.77 -4.11 3.33
C ILE A 10 -6.31 -4.45 3.14
N HIS A 11 -6.01 -5.71 2.82
CA HIS A 11 -4.67 -6.19 2.54
C HIS A 11 -4.49 -6.33 1.03
N VAL A 12 -3.45 -5.70 0.50
CA VAL A 12 -3.10 -5.76 -0.91
C VAL A 12 -1.68 -6.27 -1.02
N LYS A 13 -1.47 -7.33 -1.81
CA LYS A 13 -0.15 -7.76 -2.23
C LYS A 13 0.13 -7.28 -3.65
N LEU A 14 1.14 -6.42 -3.79
CA LEU A 14 1.57 -5.87 -5.07
C LEU A 14 2.80 -6.61 -5.58
N SER A 15 2.81 -6.91 -6.89
CA SER A 15 4.01 -7.39 -7.56
C SER A 15 4.80 -6.22 -8.17
N GLU A 16 6.01 -6.51 -8.66
CA GLU A 16 6.82 -5.52 -9.36
C GLU A 16 6.09 -4.93 -10.58
N GLU A 17 5.26 -5.70 -11.26
CA GLU A 17 4.51 -5.24 -12.44
C GLU A 17 3.54 -4.11 -12.08
N GLU A 18 2.75 -4.27 -11.03
CA GLU A 18 1.82 -3.26 -10.51
C GLU A 18 2.55 -2.01 -9.99
N MET A 19 3.78 -2.17 -9.49
CA MET A 19 4.62 -1.05 -9.05
C MET A 19 5.41 -0.38 -10.19
N ASN A 20 5.39 -0.97 -11.39
CA ASN A 20 5.91 -0.37 -12.61
C ASN A 20 4.80 0.30 -13.45
N PHE A 21 3.54 0.18 -13.03
CA PHE A 21 2.38 0.81 -13.67
C PHE A 21 2.50 2.34 -13.64
N ASN A 22 2.32 2.99 -14.80
CA ASN A 22 2.35 4.45 -14.94
C ASN A 22 0.92 5.03 -14.96
N PRO A 23 0.48 5.73 -13.89
CA PRO A 23 -0.87 6.27 -13.82
C PRO A 23 -1.13 7.50 -14.69
N ASP A 24 -0.09 8.16 -15.21
CA ASP A 24 -0.24 9.28 -16.15
C ASP A 24 -0.55 8.81 -17.58
N ASP A 25 -0.55 7.49 -17.82
CA ASP A 25 -1.09 6.93 -19.06
C ASP A 25 -2.63 7.01 -18.99
N GLU A 26 -3.17 8.15 -19.42
CA GLU A 26 -4.61 8.49 -19.43
C GLU A 26 -5.49 7.41 -20.11
N SER A 27 -4.89 6.44 -20.80
CA SER A 27 -5.56 5.36 -21.50
C SER A 27 -5.73 4.09 -20.68
N VAL A 28 -5.10 3.97 -19.50
CA VAL A 28 -5.12 2.73 -18.71
C VAL A 28 -5.92 2.94 -17.41
N PRO A 29 -7.09 2.28 -17.23
CA PRO A 29 -7.78 2.29 -15.95
C PRO A 29 -6.84 1.75 -14.89
N ILE A 30 -6.74 2.41 -13.73
CA ILE A 30 -5.83 2.02 -12.65
C ILE A 30 -6.50 0.85 -11.89
N PRO A 31 -6.29 -0.42 -12.29
CA PRO A 31 -7.17 -1.51 -11.87
C PRO A 31 -7.07 -1.76 -10.37
N LEU A 32 -5.91 -1.41 -9.81
CA LEU A 32 -5.62 -1.46 -8.38
C LEU A 32 -6.44 -0.45 -7.57
N VAL A 33 -6.54 0.80 -8.02
CA VAL A 33 -7.26 1.85 -7.28
C VAL A 33 -8.76 1.56 -7.27
N ASP A 34 -9.30 1.13 -8.41
CA ASP A 34 -10.70 0.74 -8.52
C ASP A 34 -11.00 -0.49 -7.66
N SER A 35 -10.15 -1.52 -7.71
CA SER A 35 -10.30 -2.72 -6.87
C SER A 35 -10.26 -2.40 -5.37
N VAL A 36 -9.34 -1.53 -4.93
CA VAL A 36 -9.25 -1.12 -3.52
C VAL A 36 -10.48 -0.32 -3.10
N ARG A 37 -11.00 0.56 -3.97
CA ARG A 37 -12.23 1.34 -3.69
C ARG A 37 -13.47 0.45 -3.60
N GLU A 38 -13.62 -0.50 -4.51
CA GLU A 38 -14.72 -1.46 -4.49
C GLU A 38 -14.71 -2.29 -3.20
N GLN A 39 -13.53 -2.74 -2.78
CA GLN A 39 -13.36 -3.56 -1.57
C GLN A 39 -13.55 -2.73 -0.30
N ALA A 40 -13.09 -1.48 -0.30
CA ALA A 40 -13.37 -0.54 0.78
C ALA A 40 -14.87 -0.29 0.95
N SER A 41 -15.57 -0.16 -0.19
CA SER A 41 -17.01 0.01 -0.21
C SER A 41 -17.74 -1.26 0.21
N ALA A 42 -17.27 -2.45 -0.19
CA ALA A 42 -17.83 -3.73 0.23
C ALA A 42 -17.73 -3.90 1.75
N LEU A 43 -16.55 -3.68 2.33
CA LEU A 43 -16.34 -3.76 3.78
C LEU A 43 -17.25 -2.79 4.55
N ALA A 44 -17.39 -1.55 4.07
CA ALA A 44 -18.28 -0.56 4.67
C ALA A 44 -19.77 -0.93 4.62
N ASN A 45 -20.17 -1.82 3.72
CA ASN A 45 -21.55 -2.32 3.60
C ASN A 45 -21.77 -3.64 4.36
N GLU A 46 -20.74 -4.47 4.52
CA GLU A 46 -20.84 -5.78 5.20
C GLU A 46 -20.78 -5.66 6.72
N VAL A 47 -20.03 -4.69 7.23
CA VAL A 47 -19.86 -4.45 8.67
C VAL A 47 -20.54 -3.13 9.01
N ASP A 48 -21.67 -3.20 9.72
CA ASP A 48 -22.60 -2.08 10.02
C ASP A 48 -21.87 -0.77 10.42
N GLY A 49 -21.62 0.10 9.43
CA GLY A 49 -21.00 1.41 9.63
C GLY A 49 -19.48 1.45 9.81
N VAL A 50 -18.76 0.34 9.64
CA VAL A 50 -17.29 0.30 9.74
C VAL A 50 -16.67 0.64 8.39
N GLN A 51 -16.21 1.87 8.21
CA GLN A 51 -15.35 2.20 7.07
C GLN A 51 -13.96 1.61 7.32
N PRO A 52 -13.31 0.97 6.32
CA PRO A 52 -11.91 0.65 6.45
C PRO A 52 -11.16 1.93 6.73
N ASP A 53 -10.47 1.96 7.85
CA ASP A 53 -9.58 3.05 8.24
C ASP A 53 -8.13 2.74 7.83
N ARG A 54 -7.86 1.51 7.38
CA ARG A 54 -6.51 1.01 7.11
C ARG A 54 -6.40 0.23 5.79
N LEU A 55 -5.38 0.58 5.01
CA LEU A 55 -4.95 -0.13 3.82
C LEU A 55 -3.52 -0.64 4.04
N VAL A 56 -3.36 -1.95 4.17
CA VAL A 56 -2.07 -2.61 4.31
C VAL A 56 -1.60 -3.05 2.94
N ILE A 57 -0.42 -2.60 2.50
CA ILE A 57 0.18 -2.94 1.22
C ILE A 57 1.47 -3.71 1.47
N ASP A 58 1.49 -4.97 1.07
CA ASP A 58 2.67 -5.82 1.06
C ASP A 58 3.43 -5.64 -0.26
N VAL A 59 4.69 -5.23 -0.14
CA VAL A 59 5.61 -5.00 -1.26
C VAL A 59 6.87 -5.87 -1.16
N ALA A 60 6.79 -7.02 -0.50
CA ALA A 60 7.92 -7.96 -0.36
C ALA A 60 8.59 -8.32 -1.69
N ASP A 61 7.80 -8.43 -2.76
CA ASP A 61 8.27 -8.79 -4.10
C ASP A 61 8.79 -7.59 -4.91
N VAL A 62 8.92 -6.41 -4.28
CA VAL A 62 9.31 -5.14 -4.94
C VAL A 62 10.65 -4.67 -4.39
N PRO A 63 11.77 -4.96 -5.07
CA PRO A 63 13.11 -4.68 -4.55
C PRO A 63 13.40 -3.17 -4.43
N ILE A 64 12.86 -2.36 -5.36
CA ILE A 64 12.93 -0.91 -5.31
C ILE A 64 11.70 -0.30 -5.97
N VAL A 65 11.00 0.57 -5.24
CA VAL A 65 9.87 1.31 -5.82
C VAL A 65 10.37 2.37 -6.80
N LYS A 66 9.87 2.31 -8.04
CA LYS A 66 10.14 3.31 -9.09
C LYS A 66 9.11 4.43 -9.02
N GLU A 67 9.39 5.55 -9.70
CA GLU A 67 8.49 6.71 -9.73
C GLU A 67 7.04 6.36 -10.08
N PRO A 68 6.76 5.46 -11.05
CA PRO A 68 5.40 5.01 -11.34
C PRO A 68 4.71 4.35 -10.14
N GLY A 69 5.41 3.46 -9.43
CA GLY A 69 4.90 2.83 -8.21
C GLY A 69 4.63 3.82 -7.08
N ILE A 70 5.41 4.90 -6.98
CA ILE A 70 5.14 5.98 -6.00
C ILE A 70 3.83 6.68 -6.37
N ALA A 71 3.61 6.98 -7.64
CA ALA A 71 2.35 7.58 -8.10
C ALA A 71 1.15 6.66 -7.84
N THR A 72 1.31 5.35 -8.03
CA THR A 72 0.30 4.34 -7.65
C THR A 72 -0.02 4.39 -6.15
N LEU A 73 0.99 4.46 -5.27
CA LEU A 73 0.78 4.62 -3.83
C LEU A 73 0.08 5.93 -3.47
N LEU A 74 0.41 7.04 -4.15
CA LEU A 74 -0.24 8.33 -3.96
C LEU A 74 -1.72 8.29 -4.35
N LEU A 75 -2.05 7.57 -5.42
CA LEU A 75 -3.44 7.40 -5.85
C LEU A 75 -4.26 6.62 -4.85
N LEU A 76 -3.67 5.61 -4.20
CA LEU A 76 -4.33 4.87 -3.11
C LEU A 76 -4.58 5.78 -1.90
N HIS A 77 -3.72 6.76 -1.65
CA HIS A 77 -3.87 7.77 -0.59
C HIS A 77 -4.96 8.82 -0.90
N THR A 78 -5.55 8.85 -2.10
CA THR A 78 -6.60 9.85 -2.42
C THR A 78 -7.90 9.66 -1.63
N ASN A 79 -8.05 8.56 -0.89
CA ASN A 79 -9.14 8.36 0.04
C ASN A 79 -8.70 8.83 1.46
N PRO A 80 -9.13 10.02 1.92
CA PRO A 80 -8.60 10.65 3.14
C PRO A 80 -8.93 9.88 4.43
N SER A 81 -9.84 8.91 4.37
CA SER A 81 -10.20 8.05 5.51
C SER A 81 -9.28 6.83 5.66
N LEU A 82 -8.40 6.54 4.68
CA LEU A 82 -7.54 5.35 4.69
C LEU A 82 -6.11 5.70 5.12
N VAL A 83 -5.69 5.17 6.27
CA VAL A 83 -4.30 5.10 6.70
C VAL A 83 -3.59 4.02 5.90
N ILE A 84 -2.50 4.36 5.20
CA ILE A 84 -1.74 3.37 4.41
C ILE A 84 -0.55 2.86 5.21
N GLU A 85 -0.45 1.54 5.34
CA GLU A 85 0.64 0.83 5.99
C GLU A 85 1.41 0.01 4.94
N LEU A 86 2.70 0.27 4.76
CA LEU A 86 3.57 -0.48 3.86
C LEU A 86 4.32 -1.56 4.64
N LYS A 87 4.12 -2.84 4.31
CA LYS A 87 4.80 -3.99 4.91
C LYS A 87 5.87 -4.56 3.99
N ASN A 88 6.87 -5.19 4.62
CA ASN A 88 7.98 -5.89 3.94
C ASN A 88 8.75 -5.00 2.93
N ILE A 89 8.84 -3.70 3.22
CA ILE A 89 9.59 -2.77 2.38
C ILE A 89 11.10 -3.04 2.46
N SER A 90 11.77 -3.02 1.31
CA SER A 90 13.24 -3.04 1.25
C SER A 90 13.83 -1.73 1.77
N ASP A 91 15.08 -1.78 2.25
CA ASP A 91 15.82 -0.59 2.70
C ASP A 91 15.93 0.47 1.58
N ALA A 92 16.18 0.05 0.34
CA ALA A 92 16.26 0.95 -0.81
C ALA A 92 14.93 1.66 -1.10
N THR A 93 13.80 0.95 -0.95
CA THR A 93 12.46 1.54 -1.07
C THR A 93 12.20 2.51 0.09
N ARG A 94 12.58 2.14 1.30
CA ARG A 94 12.45 2.98 2.51
C ARG A 94 13.19 4.29 2.35
N ASP A 95 14.46 4.23 1.97
CA ASP A 95 15.32 5.39 1.78
C ASP A 95 14.72 6.31 0.72
N LYS A 96 14.26 5.75 -0.39
CA LYS A 96 13.62 6.51 -1.45
C LYS A 96 12.33 7.20 -0.98
N LEU A 97 11.44 6.50 -0.29
CA LEU A 97 10.19 7.09 0.21
C LEU A 97 10.45 8.13 1.31
N SER A 98 11.42 7.90 2.20
CA SER A 98 11.78 8.83 3.27
C SER A 98 12.31 10.18 2.74
N THR A 99 13.10 10.15 1.66
CA THR A 99 13.63 11.38 1.04
C THR A 99 12.57 12.27 0.41
N MET A 100 11.39 11.72 0.08
CA MET A 100 10.34 12.44 -0.64
C MET A 100 9.38 13.23 0.28
N LYS A 101 9.65 13.35 1.58
CA LYS A 101 8.69 13.86 2.59
C LYS A 101 7.31 13.16 2.55
N PHE A 102 7.31 11.94 2.02
CA PHE A 102 6.16 11.04 1.86
C PHE A 102 5.59 10.58 3.21
N LEU A 103 6.34 10.82 4.29
CA LEU A 103 6.20 10.25 5.64
C LEU A 103 5.00 10.72 6.47
N GLY A 104 4.23 11.73 6.03
CA GLY A 104 3.17 12.29 6.87
C GLY A 104 2.05 11.30 7.20
N ASN A 105 1.76 10.36 6.30
CA ASN A 105 0.57 9.51 6.36
C ASN A 105 0.83 8.02 6.04
N PHE A 106 2.09 7.61 5.86
CA PHE A 106 2.46 6.22 5.61
C PHE A 106 3.14 5.63 6.85
N PHE A 107 2.59 4.53 7.36
CA PHE A 107 3.23 3.75 8.41
C PHE A 107 4.06 2.64 7.77
N PHE A 108 5.31 2.50 8.21
CA PHE A 108 6.20 1.44 7.76
C PHE A 108 6.31 0.39 8.86
N ASP A 109 5.79 -0.81 8.63
CA ASP A 109 5.92 -1.88 9.61
C ASP A 109 7.36 -2.41 9.58
N HIS A 110 8.00 -2.39 10.74
CA HIS A 110 9.42 -2.69 10.89
C HIS A 110 9.62 -4.21 11.11
N ALA A 111 9.17 -5.03 10.16
CA ALA A 111 9.25 -6.49 10.25
C ALA A 111 10.69 -7.06 10.22
N VAL A 112 11.72 -6.22 10.10
CA VAL A 112 13.13 -6.64 10.04
C VAL A 112 13.94 -6.25 11.29
N GLU A 113 13.42 -5.40 12.20
CA GLU A 113 14.18 -5.11 13.46
C GLU A 113 13.96 -6.15 14.56
N GLU A 114 12.83 -6.86 14.60
CA GLU A 114 12.64 -7.90 15.63
C GLU A 114 13.52 -9.13 15.37
N ALA A 115 13.75 -9.51 14.11
CA ALA A 115 14.69 -10.57 13.78
C ALA A 115 16.16 -10.19 14.06
N ALA A 116 16.50 -8.89 14.00
CA ALA A 116 17.87 -8.39 14.24
C ALA A 116 18.18 -8.11 15.72
N ARG A 117 17.15 -8.05 16.60
CA ARG A 117 17.32 -7.87 18.06
C ARG A 117 17.22 -9.15 18.86
N GLU A 118 16.71 -10.25 18.30
CA GLU A 118 16.75 -11.57 18.97
C GLU A 118 18.09 -12.31 18.80
N GLU A 119 19.06 -11.74 18.07
CA GLU A 119 20.41 -12.32 17.90
C GLU A 119 21.53 -11.50 18.58
N ALA A 120 21.18 -10.55 19.47
CA ALA A 120 22.12 -9.71 20.23
C ALA A 120 22.12 -10.00 21.74
#